data_AF-A0A849V525-F1
#
_entry.id   AF-A0A849V525-F1
#
_cell.length_a   1.000
_cell.length_b   1.000
_cell.length_c   1.000
_cell.angle_alpha   90.00
_cell.angle_beta   90.00
_cell.angle_gamma   90.00
#
_symmetry.space_group_name_H-M   'P 1'
#
loop_
_entity.id
_entity.type
_entity.pdbx_description
1 polymer ?
#
loop_
_entity_poly.entity_id
_entity_poly.type
_entity_poly.pdbx_seq_one_letter_code
_entity_poly.pdbx_strand_id
1 'polypeptide(L)'
;MKNIFKPICILALITLYFCGLASTVFANVGGGSGKAASPYIDGDLLEDSPTVNRLKAEEAADKTVNFTTPEGKQIYGKHIGIVYLKPASPIKAIETAFYGTVIGEKVPRKIDFSIISSVTILSKDFKEMSIRLDMFPDISVDELLKINPTYTDLKEKYTRTITMRIPLWSEGKLPLALVGTDSDSNLQYNIIALFSEIPDGQKIEFLGFSSHWWAIRSVTNDLSYPHRKIYMK
;
A
#
# COMPACT_ATOMS: atom_id res chain seq x y z
N MET A 1 19.38 24.40 -57.77
CA MET A 1 20.67 23.79 -58.17
C MET A 1 21.38 23.37 -56.89
N LYS A 2 21.15 22.13 -56.45
CA LYS A 2 22.04 20.94 -56.60
C LYS A 2 23.30 21.00 -55.73
N ASN A 3 23.22 20.27 -54.60
CA ASN A 3 24.18 19.35 -53.96
C ASN A 3 25.63 19.86 -53.74
N ILE A 4 26.27 19.57 -52.61
CA ILE A 4 26.99 18.30 -52.41
C ILE A 4 27.08 17.96 -50.91
N PHE A 5 26.40 16.88 -50.54
CA PHE A 5 26.73 16.03 -49.40
C PHE A 5 28.03 15.28 -49.68
N LYS A 6 28.89 15.12 -48.68
CA LYS A 6 29.84 14.00 -48.64
C LYS A 6 29.74 13.24 -47.31
N PRO A 7 29.62 11.91 -47.35
CA PRO A 7 29.56 11.05 -46.18
C PRO A 7 30.97 10.65 -45.74
N ILE A 8 31.16 10.39 -44.45
CA ILE A 8 32.28 9.59 -43.96
C ILE A 8 31.68 8.34 -43.33
N CYS A 9 31.69 7.26 -44.13
CA CYS A 9 31.75 5.89 -43.64
C CYS A 9 33.21 5.56 -43.30
N ILE A 10 33.44 4.87 -42.18
CA ILE A 10 34.40 3.76 -41.98
C ILE A 10 34.09 3.24 -40.55
N LEU A 11 33.32 2.16 -40.43
CA LEU A 11 33.75 0.75 -40.35
C LEU A 11 34.40 0.36 -39.02
N ALA A 12 33.59 -0.37 -38.23
CA ALA A 12 33.90 -1.57 -37.45
C ALA A 12 35.25 -1.68 -36.71
N LEU A 13 35.17 -1.77 -35.38
CA LEU A 13 35.98 -2.74 -34.64
C LEU A 13 35.10 -3.53 -33.67
N ILE A 14 35.08 -4.83 -33.90
CA ILE A 14 34.46 -5.87 -33.10
C ILE A 14 35.45 -6.25 -31.98
N THR A 15 34.89 -6.73 -30.86
CA THR A 15 35.48 -7.69 -29.88
C THR A 15 35.91 -7.13 -28.53
N LEU A 16 35.10 -7.40 -27.49
CA LEU A 16 35.43 -7.97 -26.17
C LEU A 16 34.18 -7.78 -25.28
N TYR A 17 33.19 -8.67 -25.29
CA TYR A 17 33.14 -9.86 -24.43
C TYR A 17 34.04 -9.75 -23.18
N PHE A 18 33.56 -9.03 -22.17
CA PHE A 18 33.89 -9.35 -20.79
C PHE A 18 32.60 -9.42 -19.96
N CYS A 19 32.37 -10.62 -19.47
CA CYS A 19 31.34 -10.99 -18.51
C CYS A 19 31.27 -9.97 -17.37
N GLY A 20 30.16 -9.24 -17.36
CA GLY A 20 29.68 -8.49 -16.21
C GLY A 20 28.21 -8.79 -16.03
N LEU A 21 27.85 -10.07 -15.92
CA LEU A 21 26.66 -10.46 -15.16
C LEU A 21 26.92 -9.92 -13.74
N ALA A 22 26.50 -8.68 -13.52
CA ALA A 22 26.19 -8.20 -12.20
C ALA A 22 25.01 -9.07 -11.77
N SER A 23 25.36 -10.23 -11.20
CA SER A 23 24.51 -10.96 -10.29
C SER A 23 24.08 -9.91 -9.27
N THR A 24 22.91 -9.33 -9.45
CA THR A 24 22.16 -8.76 -8.35
C THR A 24 21.90 -9.95 -7.45
N VAL A 25 22.86 -10.21 -6.56
CA VAL A 25 22.61 -10.86 -5.31
C VAL A 25 21.55 -9.96 -4.68
N PHE A 26 20.29 -10.27 -4.92
CA PHE A 26 19.26 -9.94 -3.96
C PHE A 26 19.83 -10.48 -2.66
N ALA A 27 20.30 -9.58 -1.80
CA ALA A 27 20.60 -9.94 -0.43
C ALA A 27 19.33 -10.64 0.04
N ASN A 28 19.44 -11.95 0.22
CA ASN A 28 18.40 -12.80 0.74
C ASN A 28 18.27 -12.45 2.22
N VAL A 29 17.79 -11.24 2.48
CA VAL A 29 17.44 -10.79 3.83
C VAL A 29 16.17 -11.53 4.19
N GLY A 30 16.32 -12.62 4.93
CA GLY A 30 15.26 -13.08 5.81
C GLY A 30 14.84 -14.54 5.76
N GLY A 31 15.63 -15.46 5.18
CA GLY A 31 15.47 -16.90 5.43
C GLY A 31 16.01 -17.31 6.80
N GLY A 32 15.72 -16.57 7.87
CA GLY A 32 16.17 -16.90 9.23
C GLY A 32 15.36 -18.06 9.83
N SER A 33 15.99 -18.91 10.65
CA SER A 33 15.34 -19.95 11.46
C SER A 33 14.46 -19.41 12.61
N GLY A 34 14.04 -18.15 12.49
CA GLY A 34 13.27 -17.43 13.49
C GLY A 34 11.79 -17.81 13.46
N LYS A 35 11.09 -17.53 14.57
CA LYS A 35 9.65 -17.72 14.65
C LYS A 35 8.95 -16.76 13.68
N ALA A 36 8.05 -17.28 12.86
CA ALA A 36 7.25 -16.44 11.97
C ALA A 36 6.44 -15.43 12.79
N ALA A 37 6.49 -14.16 12.38
CA ALA A 37 5.61 -13.14 12.93
C ALA A 37 4.19 -13.44 12.45
N SER A 38 3.28 -13.64 13.39
CA SER A 38 1.87 -13.89 13.15
C SER A 38 1.08 -13.22 14.27
N PRO A 39 -0.11 -12.66 13.98
CA PRO A 39 -1.00 -12.15 15.02
C PRO A 39 -1.69 -13.28 15.80
N TYR A 40 -1.62 -14.52 15.31
CA TYR A 40 -2.23 -15.69 15.92
C TYR A 40 -1.28 -16.28 16.98
N ILE A 41 -1.85 -16.69 18.12
CA ILE A 41 -1.08 -17.29 19.21
C ILE A 41 -0.73 -18.74 18.83
N ASP A 42 0.54 -19.13 19.01
CA ASP A 42 0.97 -20.52 18.81
C ASP A 42 0.17 -21.45 19.73
N GLY A 43 -0.61 -22.35 19.14
CA GLY A 43 -1.41 -23.34 19.87
C GLY A 43 -2.87 -22.97 20.04
N ASP A 44 -3.29 -21.75 19.67
CA ASP A 44 -4.71 -21.46 19.49
C ASP A 44 -5.27 -22.23 18.29
N LEU A 45 -6.48 -22.75 18.45
CA LEU A 45 -7.02 -23.76 17.57
C LEU A 45 -7.65 -23.22 16.29
N LEU A 46 -7.98 -21.94 16.16
CA LEU A 46 -8.82 -21.53 15.03
C LEU A 46 -8.45 -20.15 14.47
N GLU A 47 -7.73 -20.19 13.36
CA GLU A 47 -7.87 -19.20 12.29
C GLU A 47 -9.32 -19.29 11.78
N ASP A 48 -10.25 -18.62 12.45
CA ASP A 48 -11.66 -18.56 12.05
C ASP A 48 -12.02 -17.22 11.41
N SER A 49 -13.12 -17.21 10.66
CA SER A 49 -13.57 -16.01 9.94
C SER A 49 -13.78 -14.81 10.89
N PRO A 50 -14.41 -14.94 12.08
CA PRO A 50 -14.52 -13.82 13.03
C PRO A 50 -13.17 -13.23 13.48
N THR A 51 -12.20 -14.07 13.84
CA THR A 51 -10.89 -13.62 14.33
C THR A 51 -10.10 -12.94 13.21
N VAL A 52 -10.09 -13.53 12.01
CA VAL A 52 -9.39 -12.96 10.87
C VAL A 52 -10.05 -11.64 10.43
N ASN A 53 -11.38 -11.54 10.44
CA ASN A 53 -12.09 -10.28 10.16
C ASN A 53 -11.76 -9.19 11.19
N ARG A 54 -11.69 -9.54 12.49
CA ARG A 54 -11.27 -8.60 13.54
C ARG A 54 -9.86 -8.07 13.28
N LEU A 55 -8.90 -8.96 13.03
CA LEU A 55 -7.51 -8.58 12.74
C LEU A 55 -7.37 -7.75 11.47
N LYS A 56 -8.19 -8.04 10.44
CA LYS A 56 -8.26 -7.25 9.21
C LYS A 56 -8.75 -5.83 9.49
N ALA A 57 -9.81 -5.68 10.28
CA ALA A 57 -10.31 -4.37 10.69
C ALA A 57 -9.30 -3.60 11.56
N GLU A 58 -8.60 -4.28 12.46
CA GLU A 58 -7.50 -3.70 13.24
C GLU A 58 -6.36 -3.24 12.33
N GLU A 59 -5.96 -4.03 11.32
CA GLU A 59 -4.94 -3.60 10.36
C GLU A 59 -5.36 -2.35 9.57
N ALA A 60 -6.64 -2.24 9.23
CA ALA A 60 -7.18 -1.07 8.55
C ALA A 60 -7.04 0.21 9.40
N ALA A 61 -7.27 0.09 10.71
CA ALA A 61 -7.20 1.17 11.68
C ALA A 61 -5.77 1.46 12.19
N ASP A 62 -4.84 0.53 12.01
CA ASP A 62 -3.44 0.63 12.45
C ASP A 62 -2.47 0.85 11.29
N LYS A 63 -2.82 1.79 10.39
CA LYS A 63 -1.93 2.24 9.32
C LYS A 63 -1.22 3.53 9.71
N THR A 64 0.02 3.63 9.26
CA THR A 64 0.87 4.80 9.38
C THR A 64 1.30 5.24 7.99
N VAL A 65 1.45 6.55 7.81
CA VAL A 65 2.04 7.14 6.61
C VAL A 65 3.28 7.93 6.97
N ASN A 66 4.25 7.89 6.07
CA ASN A 66 5.44 8.71 6.18
C ASN A 66 5.91 9.07 4.76
N PHE A 67 5.79 10.34 4.38
CA PHE A 67 6.23 10.81 3.07
C PHE A 67 6.69 12.26 3.11
N THR A 68 7.45 12.66 2.10
CA THR A 68 7.96 14.03 1.96
C THR A 68 7.29 14.68 0.77
N THR A 69 6.77 15.90 0.92
CA THR A 69 6.23 16.67 -0.22
C THR A 69 7.37 17.18 -1.11
N PRO A 70 7.10 17.60 -2.36
CA PRO A 70 8.12 18.18 -3.24
C PRO A 70 8.83 19.41 -2.66
N GLU A 71 8.18 20.15 -1.76
CA GLU A 71 8.75 21.29 -1.04
C GLU A 71 9.64 20.87 0.14
N GLY A 72 9.81 19.57 0.37
CA GLY A 72 10.63 19.01 1.45
C GLY A 72 9.91 18.90 2.79
N LYS A 73 8.59 19.12 2.85
CA LYS A 73 7.84 18.99 4.11
C LYS A 73 7.65 17.52 4.45
N GLN A 74 8.12 17.10 5.62
CA GLN A 74 7.83 15.76 6.12
C GLN A 74 6.40 15.68 6.62
N ILE A 75 5.69 14.65 6.16
CA ILE A 75 4.33 14.33 6.56
C ILE A 75 4.36 12.95 7.21
N TYR A 76 3.86 12.91 8.45
CA TYR A 76 3.78 11.71 9.26
C TYR A 76 2.43 11.65 9.97
N GLY A 77 1.89 10.44 10.11
CA GLY A 77 0.82 10.20 11.05
C GLY A 77 0.48 8.72 11.21
N LYS A 78 -0.02 8.38 12.39
CA LYS A 78 -0.46 7.04 12.79
C LYS A 78 -1.97 6.95 12.81
N HIS A 79 -2.52 5.74 12.87
CA HIS A 79 -3.96 5.49 12.86
C HIS A 79 -4.66 6.30 11.76
N ILE A 80 -4.15 6.18 10.53
CA ILE A 80 -4.60 7.07 9.45
C ILE A 80 -5.98 6.68 8.92
N GLY A 81 -6.68 7.67 8.43
CA GLY A 81 -7.94 7.51 7.71
C GLY A 81 -8.22 8.70 6.82
N ILE A 82 -9.40 8.72 6.21
CA ILE A 82 -9.86 9.84 5.40
C ILE A 82 -11.18 10.38 5.92
N VAL A 83 -11.41 11.67 5.67
CA VAL A 83 -12.66 12.34 6.04
C VAL A 83 -12.92 13.51 5.11
N TYR A 84 -14.20 13.78 4.86
CA TYR A 84 -14.62 15.05 4.27
C TYR A 84 -14.77 16.10 5.38
N LEU A 85 -13.93 17.14 5.36
CA LEU A 85 -13.82 18.10 6.46
C LEU A 85 -15.07 18.95 6.62
N LYS A 86 -15.71 18.90 7.80
CA LYS A 86 -16.81 19.80 8.16
C LYS A 86 -16.26 21.10 8.76
N PRO A 87 -16.83 22.27 8.44
CA PRO A 87 -16.40 23.53 9.04
C PRO A 87 -16.50 23.48 10.58
N ALA A 88 -15.45 23.94 11.25
CA ALA A 88 -15.40 24.15 12.71
C ALA A 88 -15.81 22.95 13.59
N SER A 89 -15.68 21.72 13.08
CA SER A 89 -16.03 20.50 13.81
C SER A 89 -14.79 19.65 14.08
N PRO A 90 -14.59 19.14 15.30
CA PRO A 90 -13.51 18.19 15.56
C PRO A 90 -13.74 16.90 14.77
N ILE A 91 -12.66 16.28 14.30
CA ILE A 91 -12.71 14.99 13.63
C ILE A 91 -12.88 13.91 14.70
N LYS A 92 -14.09 13.36 14.80
CA LYS A 92 -14.44 12.32 15.80
C LYS A 92 -14.33 10.90 15.27
N ALA A 93 -14.41 10.74 13.96
CA ALA A 93 -14.38 9.46 13.27
C ALA A 93 -13.70 9.63 11.92
N ILE A 94 -13.11 8.54 11.46
CA ILE A 94 -12.35 8.46 10.21
C ILE A 94 -12.85 7.26 9.41
N GLU A 95 -12.71 7.31 8.09
CA GLU A 95 -12.91 6.16 7.22
C GLU A 95 -11.55 5.51 6.93
N THR A 96 -11.43 4.21 7.15
CA THR A 96 -10.23 3.41 6.85
C THR A 96 -10.35 2.71 5.50
N ALA A 97 -11.00 3.38 4.54
CA ALA A 97 -11.23 2.84 3.21
C ALA A 97 -11.42 3.98 2.20
N PHE A 98 -10.99 3.74 0.97
CA PHE A 98 -11.35 4.59 -0.16
C PHE A 98 -12.70 4.18 -0.74
N TYR A 99 -13.49 5.19 -1.12
CA TYR A 99 -14.76 5.01 -1.84
C TYR A 99 -14.67 5.73 -3.17
N GLY A 100 -14.79 4.99 -4.26
CA GLY A 100 -14.63 5.54 -5.59
C GLY A 100 -14.90 4.53 -6.69
N THR A 101 -14.77 4.96 -7.94
CA THR A 101 -15.05 4.12 -9.10
C THR A 101 -13.75 3.65 -9.73
N VAL A 102 -13.54 2.35 -9.77
CA VAL A 102 -12.39 1.75 -10.48
C VAL A 102 -12.53 2.02 -11.98
N ILE A 103 -11.43 2.37 -12.65
CA ILE A 103 -11.44 2.62 -14.09
C ILE A 103 -11.90 1.36 -14.83
N GLY A 104 -12.91 1.51 -15.69
CA GLY A 104 -13.54 0.40 -16.42
C GLY A 104 -14.77 -0.19 -15.70
N GLU A 105 -14.98 0.14 -14.42
CA GLU A 105 -16.18 -0.25 -13.68
C GLU A 105 -17.22 0.88 -13.67
N LYS A 106 -18.50 0.51 -13.52
CA LYS A 106 -19.63 1.46 -13.45
C LYS A 106 -20.08 1.76 -12.02
N VAL A 107 -19.79 0.85 -11.09
CA VAL A 107 -20.31 0.90 -9.72
C VAL A 107 -19.16 1.32 -8.79
N PRO A 108 -19.37 2.30 -7.89
CA PRO A 108 -18.38 2.63 -6.87
C PRO A 108 -18.08 1.43 -5.97
N ARG A 109 -16.82 1.31 -5.54
CA ARG A 109 -16.34 0.29 -4.61
C ARG A 109 -15.75 0.92 -3.37
N LYS A 110 -15.82 0.18 -2.27
CA LYS A 110 -15.08 0.43 -1.04
C LYS A 110 -13.82 -0.45 -1.04
N ILE A 111 -12.64 0.16 -0.94
CA ILE A 111 -11.36 -0.55 -0.83
C ILE A 111 -10.73 -0.21 0.51
N ASP A 112 -10.59 -1.23 1.35
CA ASP A 112 -10.15 -1.11 2.73
C ASP A 112 -8.64 -0.89 2.85
N PHE A 113 -8.20 -0.08 3.81
CA PHE A 113 -6.79 0.22 4.03
C PHE A 113 -5.98 -1.01 4.44
N SER A 114 -6.61 -2.03 5.04
CA SER A 114 -5.97 -3.31 5.41
C SER A 114 -5.36 -4.08 4.24
N ILE A 115 -5.73 -3.76 3.00
CA ILE A 115 -5.18 -4.40 1.80
C ILE A 115 -4.44 -3.41 0.90
N ILE A 116 -4.32 -2.14 1.29
CA ILE A 116 -3.58 -1.13 0.52
C ILE A 116 -2.17 -1.00 1.09
N SER A 117 -1.17 -1.21 0.24
CA SER A 117 0.25 -1.00 0.56
C SER A 117 0.73 0.39 0.19
N SER A 118 0.22 0.95 -0.92
CA SER A 118 0.52 2.33 -1.29
C SER A 118 -0.54 2.96 -2.17
N VAL A 119 -0.55 4.29 -2.16
CA VAL A 119 -1.40 5.15 -2.98
C VAL A 119 -0.51 6.07 -3.80
N THR A 120 -0.69 6.12 -5.12
CA THR A 120 -0.04 7.14 -5.96
C THR A 120 -1.11 8.07 -6.51
N ILE A 121 -0.97 9.37 -6.29
CA ILE A 121 -1.84 10.37 -6.92
C ILE A 121 -1.44 10.48 -8.39
N LEU A 122 -2.34 10.14 -9.33
CA LEU A 122 -2.00 10.17 -10.76
C LEU A 122 -2.33 11.54 -11.37
N SER A 123 -3.54 12.02 -11.11
CA SER A 123 -4.03 13.29 -11.62
C SER A 123 -5.15 13.79 -10.72
N LYS A 124 -5.35 15.11 -10.69
CA LYS A 124 -6.46 15.73 -9.98
C LYS A 124 -7.13 16.78 -10.87
N ASP A 125 -8.44 16.90 -10.72
CA ASP A 125 -9.16 18.09 -11.18
C ASP A 125 -9.89 18.75 -9.99
N PHE A 126 -10.83 19.65 -10.27
CA PHE A 126 -11.56 20.37 -9.24
C PHE A 126 -12.67 19.56 -8.56
N LYS A 127 -13.00 18.36 -9.05
CA LYS A 127 -14.08 17.49 -8.54
C LYS A 127 -13.55 16.17 -8.01
N GLU A 128 -12.61 15.55 -8.71
CA GLU A 128 -12.14 14.20 -8.45
C GLU A 128 -10.61 14.08 -8.55
N MET A 129 -10.09 13.04 -7.91
CA MET A 129 -8.72 12.58 -8.08
C MET A 129 -8.71 11.19 -8.68
N SER A 130 -7.76 10.95 -9.58
CA SER A 130 -7.40 9.62 -10.04
C SER A 130 -6.20 9.14 -9.23
N ILE A 131 -6.34 7.99 -8.59
CA ILE A 131 -5.28 7.38 -7.79
C ILE A 131 -4.98 5.97 -8.28
N ARG A 132 -3.72 5.56 -8.18
CA ARG A 132 -3.30 4.16 -8.29
C ARG A 132 -3.17 3.58 -6.89
N LEU A 133 -3.83 2.46 -6.66
CA LEU A 133 -3.74 1.69 -5.42
C LEU A 133 -2.93 0.43 -5.69
N ASP A 134 -1.84 0.25 -4.95
CA ASP A 134 -1.10 -1.01 -4.92
C ASP A 134 -1.58 -1.82 -3.71
N MET A 135 -2.13 -3.00 -3.96
CA MET A 135 -2.89 -3.77 -3.00
C MET A 135 -2.24 -5.13 -2.74
N PHE A 136 -2.17 -5.50 -1.46
CA PHE A 136 -1.69 -6.81 -1.03
C PHE A 136 -2.16 -7.17 0.40
N PRO A 137 -2.67 -8.40 0.62
CA PRO A 137 -3.27 -9.29 -0.38
C PRO A 137 -4.71 -8.86 -0.68
N ASP A 138 -5.07 -8.77 -1.96
CA ASP A 138 -6.44 -8.53 -2.42
C ASP A 138 -7.27 -9.82 -2.40
N ILE A 139 -7.50 -10.34 -1.19
CA ILE A 139 -8.26 -11.57 -0.93
C ILE A 139 -9.32 -11.32 0.16
N SER A 140 -10.45 -12.01 0.07
CA SER A 140 -11.45 -12.02 1.14
C SER A 140 -11.03 -12.96 2.28
N VAL A 141 -11.55 -12.74 3.48
CA VAL A 141 -11.28 -13.61 4.64
C VAL A 141 -11.77 -15.04 4.38
N ASP A 142 -12.98 -15.19 3.86
CA ASP A 142 -13.56 -16.50 3.59
C ASP A 142 -12.78 -17.24 2.51
N GLU A 143 -12.32 -16.54 1.47
CA GLU A 143 -11.47 -17.14 0.44
C GLU A 143 -10.10 -17.54 1.00
N LEU A 144 -9.45 -16.68 1.79
CA LEU A 144 -8.17 -16.97 2.46
C LEU A 144 -8.26 -18.27 3.27
N LEU A 145 -9.28 -18.40 4.12
CA LEU A 145 -9.47 -19.57 4.97
C LEU A 145 -9.88 -20.82 4.18
N LYS A 146 -10.68 -20.64 3.12
CA LYS A 146 -11.15 -21.76 2.30
C LYS A 146 -10.04 -22.38 1.46
N ILE A 147 -9.20 -21.57 0.81
CA ILE A 147 -8.16 -22.06 -0.09
C ILE A 147 -6.83 -22.30 0.63
N ASN A 148 -6.64 -21.67 1.79
CA ASN A 148 -5.46 -21.82 2.65
C ASN A 148 -4.13 -21.61 1.89
N PRO A 149 -3.93 -20.45 1.24
CA PRO A 149 -2.83 -20.22 0.30
C PRO A 149 -1.48 -20.10 1.02
N THR A 150 -0.38 -20.36 0.31
CA THR A 150 0.97 -20.02 0.79
C THR A 150 1.27 -18.53 0.63
N TYR A 151 2.36 -18.02 1.23
CA TYR A 151 2.79 -16.64 0.99
C TYR A 151 3.11 -16.40 -0.49
N THR A 152 3.74 -17.38 -1.14
CA THR A 152 4.05 -17.37 -2.57
C THR A 152 2.77 -17.24 -3.39
N ASP A 153 1.74 -18.04 -3.08
CA ASP A 153 0.42 -17.93 -3.73
C ASP A 153 -0.20 -16.55 -3.57
N LEU A 154 -0.18 -15.99 -2.35
CA LEU A 154 -0.67 -14.64 -2.09
C LEU A 154 0.06 -13.61 -2.94
N LYS A 155 1.39 -13.67 -2.99
CA LYS A 155 2.22 -12.72 -3.72
C LYS A 155 1.97 -12.79 -5.23
N GLU A 156 1.85 -13.98 -5.79
CA GLU A 156 1.69 -14.17 -7.23
C GLU A 156 0.27 -13.90 -7.73
N LYS A 157 -0.75 -14.28 -6.96
CA LYS A 157 -2.15 -14.27 -7.43
C LYS A 157 -3.00 -13.14 -6.84
N TYR A 158 -2.61 -12.63 -5.68
CA TYR A 158 -3.41 -11.66 -4.89
C TYR A 158 -2.70 -10.32 -4.68
N THR A 159 -1.60 -10.06 -5.39
CA THR A 159 -1.09 -8.70 -5.58
C THR A 159 -1.85 -8.05 -6.72
N ARG A 160 -2.45 -6.88 -6.49
CA ARG A 160 -3.17 -6.15 -7.53
C ARG A 160 -2.81 -4.69 -7.52
N THR A 161 -2.85 -4.08 -8.70
CA THR A 161 -2.78 -2.64 -8.88
C THR A 161 -4.04 -2.21 -9.60
N ILE A 162 -4.77 -1.27 -9.02
CA ILE A 162 -5.97 -0.70 -9.63
C ILE A 162 -5.85 0.82 -9.75
N THR A 163 -6.57 1.40 -10.70
CA THR A 163 -6.77 2.84 -10.78
C THR A 163 -8.19 3.17 -10.39
N MET A 164 -8.37 4.10 -9.45
CA MET A 164 -9.66 4.50 -8.91
C MET A 164 -9.85 6.01 -9.01
N ARG A 165 -11.05 6.44 -9.39
CA ARG A 165 -11.50 7.83 -9.29
C ARG A 165 -12.23 8.06 -7.98
N ILE A 166 -11.81 9.06 -7.23
CA ILE A 166 -12.36 9.41 -5.92
C ILE A 166 -12.78 10.88 -5.92
N PRO A 167 -14.00 11.22 -5.46
CA PRO A 167 -14.39 12.61 -5.28
C PRO A 167 -13.45 13.32 -4.30
N LEU A 168 -12.94 14.49 -4.68
CA LEU A 168 -12.17 15.35 -3.79
C LEU A 168 -13.06 16.18 -2.86
N TRP A 169 -14.35 16.25 -3.18
CA TRP A 169 -15.33 17.05 -2.46
C TRP A 169 -16.60 16.25 -2.24
N SER A 170 -17.21 16.38 -1.06
CA SER A 170 -18.57 15.89 -0.83
C SER A 170 -19.60 16.79 -1.52
N GLU A 171 -20.87 16.37 -1.53
CA GLU A 171 -22.00 17.17 -2.04
C GLU A 171 -22.09 18.57 -1.40
N GLY A 172 -21.58 18.73 -0.17
CA GLY A 172 -21.49 20.00 0.55
C GLY A 172 -20.22 20.82 0.28
N LYS A 173 -19.43 20.48 -0.75
CA LYS A 173 -18.11 21.07 -1.05
C LYS A 173 -17.12 20.97 0.12
N LEU A 174 -17.19 19.87 0.87
CA LEU A 174 -16.26 19.61 1.95
C LEU A 174 -15.03 18.89 1.37
N PRO A 175 -13.79 19.39 1.59
CA PRO A 175 -12.61 18.78 1.01
C PRO A 175 -12.29 17.42 1.65
N LEU A 176 -11.83 16.48 0.84
CA LEU A 176 -11.29 15.21 1.30
C LEU A 176 -9.89 15.41 1.90
N ALA A 177 -9.71 15.00 3.15
CA ALA A 177 -8.47 15.07 3.88
C ALA A 177 -7.97 13.68 4.27
N LEU A 178 -6.65 13.53 4.27
CA LEU A 178 -5.94 12.50 5.00
C LEU A 178 -5.76 12.98 6.44
N VAL A 179 -6.17 12.14 7.39
CA VAL A 179 -6.13 12.44 8.82
C VAL A 179 -5.45 11.32 9.57
N GLY A 180 -4.95 11.62 10.75
CA GLY A 180 -4.35 10.64 11.65
C GLY A 180 -3.90 11.29 12.95
N THR A 181 -3.25 10.50 13.78
CA THR A 181 -2.78 10.85 15.12
C THR A 181 -1.27 11.05 15.12
N ASP A 182 -0.77 11.81 16.10
CA ASP A 182 0.66 12.02 16.33
C ASP A 182 1.30 10.93 17.21
N SER A 183 0.47 10.23 18.00
CA SER A 183 0.88 9.27 19.02
C SER A 183 -0.20 8.25 19.29
N ASP A 184 0.20 7.09 19.81
CA ASP A 184 -0.74 5.98 20.14
C ASP A 184 -1.62 6.31 21.36
N SER A 185 -1.23 7.32 22.15
CA SER A 185 -1.89 7.71 23.40
C SER A 185 -3.01 8.73 23.24
N ASN A 186 -3.09 9.45 22.10
CA ASN A 186 -4.08 10.49 21.87
C ASN A 186 -4.84 10.22 20.56
N LEU A 187 -6.07 9.73 20.68
CA LEU A 187 -6.95 9.47 19.53
C LEU A 187 -7.55 10.76 18.91
N GLN A 188 -6.96 11.92 19.17
CA GLN A 188 -7.36 13.14 18.50
C GLN A 188 -6.80 13.15 17.08
N TYR A 189 -7.69 12.98 16.11
CA TYR A 189 -7.34 13.05 14.69
C TYR A 189 -7.04 14.49 14.27
N ASN A 190 -5.88 14.66 13.64
CA ASN A 190 -5.44 15.89 13.03
C ASN A 190 -5.41 15.75 11.51
N ILE A 191 -5.57 16.87 10.81
CA ILE A 191 -5.38 16.93 9.36
C ILE A 191 -3.88 16.77 9.07
N ILE A 192 -3.55 15.70 8.36
CA ILE A 192 -2.18 15.41 7.92
C ILE A 192 -1.92 16.10 6.58
N ALA A 193 -2.86 15.97 5.65
CA ALA A 193 -2.81 16.58 4.32
C ALA A 193 -4.21 16.69 3.71
N LEU A 194 -4.43 17.71 2.88
CA LEU A 194 -5.56 17.73 1.97
C LEU A 194 -5.19 17.01 0.68
N PHE A 195 -6.02 16.09 0.18
CA PHE A 195 -5.70 15.38 -1.06
C PHE A 195 -5.61 16.32 -2.27
N SER A 196 -6.30 17.46 -2.23
CA SER A 196 -6.17 18.52 -3.24
C SER A 196 -4.79 19.19 -3.27
N GLU A 197 -4.04 19.13 -2.17
CA GLU A 197 -2.72 19.77 -2.02
C GLU A 197 -1.56 18.80 -2.26
N ILE A 198 -1.79 17.48 -2.19
CA ILE A 198 -0.77 16.47 -2.45
C ILE A 198 -0.45 16.47 -3.95
N PRO A 199 0.80 16.68 -4.40
CA PRO A 199 1.12 16.79 -5.83
C PRO A 199 0.86 15.51 -6.63
N ASP A 200 0.63 15.67 -7.94
CA ASP A 200 0.53 14.54 -8.86
C ASP A 200 1.87 13.79 -8.92
N GLY A 201 1.82 12.48 -9.08
CA GLY A 201 2.97 11.57 -9.01
C GLY A 201 3.41 11.20 -7.59
N GLN A 202 2.91 11.86 -6.54
CA GLN A 202 3.28 11.54 -5.16
C GLN A 202 2.80 10.13 -4.79
N LYS A 203 3.74 9.28 -4.36
CA LYS A 203 3.47 7.98 -3.74
C LYS A 203 3.41 8.15 -2.22
N ILE A 204 2.41 7.55 -1.59
CA ILE A 204 2.18 7.51 -0.15
C ILE A 204 2.16 6.04 0.24
N GLU A 205 3.08 5.61 1.09
CA GLU A 205 3.14 4.23 1.59
C GLU A 205 2.33 4.09 2.88
N PHE A 206 1.53 3.03 2.93
CA PHE A 206 0.64 2.71 4.05
C PHE A 206 1.28 1.56 4.81
N LEU A 207 1.98 1.88 5.89
CA LEU A 207 2.73 0.92 6.68
C LEU A 207 1.83 0.42 7.83
N GLY A 208 1.68 -0.90 7.94
CA GLY A 208 1.05 -1.54 9.11
C GLY A 208 2.10 -2.12 10.03
N PHE A 209 1.91 -2.03 11.34
CA PHE A 209 2.95 -2.43 12.31
C PHE A 209 2.73 -3.80 12.96
N SER A 210 1.50 -4.32 12.99
CA SER A 210 1.17 -5.32 14.02
C SER A 210 0.46 -6.57 13.51
N SER A 211 -0.60 -6.46 12.72
CA SER A 211 -1.52 -7.59 12.59
C SER A 211 -1.29 -8.52 11.40
N HIS A 212 -0.78 -8.10 10.23
CA HIS A 212 -0.68 -8.95 9.02
C HIS A 212 -1.83 -9.97 8.95
N TRP A 213 -3.08 -9.50 8.88
CA TRP A 213 -4.28 -10.34 9.13
C TRP A 213 -4.37 -11.60 8.26
N TRP A 214 -3.61 -11.63 7.18
CA TRP A 214 -3.49 -12.71 6.22
C TRP A 214 -2.40 -13.74 6.57
N ALA A 215 -1.59 -13.51 7.61
CA ALA A 215 -0.49 -14.34 8.06
C ALA A 215 -0.95 -15.58 8.85
N ILE A 216 -1.89 -16.32 8.27
CA ILE A 216 -2.35 -17.63 8.76
C ILE A 216 -1.23 -18.68 8.65
N ARG A 217 -1.44 -19.87 9.22
CA ARG A 217 -0.40 -20.90 9.35
C ARG A 217 0.17 -21.34 8.01
N SER A 218 -0.64 -21.54 6.98
CA SER A 218 -0.15 -21.91 5.64
C SER A 218 0.79 -20.86 5.06
N VAL A 219 0.47 -19.58 5.22
CA VAL A 219 1.28 -18.44 4.79
C VAL A 219 2.58 -18.37 5.58
N THR A 220 2.52 -18.46 6.91
CA THR A 220 3.69 -18.33 7.79
C THR A 220 4.63 -19.54 7.74
N ASN A 221 4.13 -20.71 7.35
CA ASN A 221 4.93 -21.90 7.10
C ASN A 221 5.66 -21.86 5.75
N ASP A 222 5.29 -20.95 4.83
CA ASP A 222 6.01 -20.76 3.57
C ASP A 222 7.44 -20.24 3.86
N LEU A 223 8.43 -20.88 3.25
CA LEU A 223 9.84 -20.49 3.39
C LEU A 223 10.14 -19.10 2.84
N SER A 224 9.34 -18.62 1.88
CA SER A 224 9.44 -17.29 1.29
C SER A 224 8.80 -16.19 2.15
N TYR A 225 8.10 -16.54 3.23
CA TYR A 225 7.49 -15.58 4.15
C TYR A 225 8.56 -14.70 4.81
N PRO A 226 8.58 -13.38 4.55
CA PRO A 226 9.71 -12.53 4.91
C PRO A 226 9.68 -12.06 6.37
N HIS A 227 8.54 -12.18 7.05
CA HIS A 227 8.37 -11.65 8.40
C HIS A 227 8.70 -12.71 9.46
N ARG A 228 9.99 -13.01 9.67
CA ARG A 228 10.47 -13.94 10.70
C ARG A 228 11.28 -13.20 11.76
N LYS A 229 10.94 -13.38 13.04
CA LYS A 229 11.67 -12.78 14.17
C LYS A 229 12.86 -13.65 14.53
N ILE A 230 14.07 -13.13 14.38
CA ILE A 230 15.29 -13.76 14.89
C ILE A 230 15.45 -13.32 16.34
N TYR A 231 15.23 -14.23 17.28
CA TYR A 231 15.61 -13.98 18.68
C TYR A 231 17.13 -14.13 18.77
N MET A 232 17.85 -13.00 18.92
CA MET A 232 19.24 -13.07 19.38
C MET A 232 19.22 -13.59 20.83
N LYS A 233 19.90 -14.72 21.05
CA LYS A 233 20.15 -15.26 22.39
C LYS A 233 21.18 -14.42 23.13
#